data_AF-A0A1V4HFA0-F1
#
_entry.id   AF-A0A1V4HFA0-F1
#
_cell.length_a   1.000
_cell.length_b   1.000
_cell.length_c   1.000
_cell.angle_alpha   90.00
_cell.angle_beta   90.00
_cell.angle_gamma   90.00
#
_symmetry.space_group_name_H-M   'P 1'
#
loop_
_entity.id
_entity.type
_entity.pdbx_description
1 polymer ?
#
loop_
_entity_poly.entity_id
_entity_poly.type
_entity_poly.pdbx_seq_one_letter_code
_entity_poly.pdbx_strand_id
1 'polypeptide(L)'
;MDKVAKPAVLQFQLNSAAGTKGIIEVHTVDSITGQPVQGVNIQISNSAPITNVTTNQEGKTQYSGDVGAYTLSFVGYLDIFFKVYRSYFN
;
A
#
# COMPACT_ATOMS: atom_id res chain seq x y z
N MET A 1 1.56 26.57 7.96
CA MET A 1 0.33 25.97 8.50
C MET A 1 0.28 24.56 7.97
N ASP A 2 0.65 23.60 8.82
CA ASP A 2 0.70 22.18 8.49
C ASP A 2 -0.68 21.74 8.02
N LYS A 3 -0.81 21.51 6.72
CA LYS A 3 -1.94 20.77 6.19
C LYS A 3 -1.76 19.35 6.70
N VAL A 4 -2.34 19.04 7.86
CA VAL A 4 -2.46 17.66 8.33
C VAL A 4 -3.32 16.96 7.29
N ALA A 5 -2.65 16.31 6.36
CA ALA A 5 -3.28 15.61 5.26
C ALA A 5 -4.12 14.47 5.84
N LYS A 6 -5.41 14.46 5.53
CA LYS A 6 -6.25 13.29 5.80
C LYS A 6 -5.61 12.11 5.07
N PRO A 7 -5.25 11.02 5.77
CA PRO A 7 -4.56 9.90 5.15
C PRO A 7 -5.41 9.36 4.00
N ALA A 8 -4.80 9.18 2.83
CA ALA A 8 -5.43 8.41 1.77
C ALA A 8 -5.64 6.99 2.29
N VAL A 9 -6.83 6.43 2.07
CA VAL A 9 -7.16 5.05 2.47
C VAL A 9 -7.60 4.29 1.24
N LEU A 10 -6.97 3.14 1.00
CA LEU A 10 -7.32 2.24 -0.09
C LEU A 10 -7.70 0.88 0.47
N GLN A 11 -8.85 0.36 0.07
CA GLN A 11 -9.36 -0.95 0.49
C GLN A 11 -9.38 -1.90 -0.69
N PHE A 12 -8.91 -3.12 -0.49
CA PHE A 12 -9.01 -4.18 -1.50
C PHE A 12 -9.08 -5.56 -0.85
N GLN A 13 -9.58 -6.52 -1.63
CA GLN A 13 -9.70 -7.91 -1.20
C GLN A 13 -8.76 -8.79 -2.02
N LEU A 14 -7.94 -9.58 -1.33
CA LEU A 14 -7.22 -10.69 -1.93
C LEU A 14 -8.16 -11.90 -1.94
N ASN A 15 -8.42 -12.46 -3.13
CA ASN A 15 -9.29 -13.62 -3.33
C ASN A 15 -8.45 -14.76 -3.94
N SER A 16 -8.22 -15.84 -3.18
CA SER A 16 -7.71 -17.12 -3.68
C SER A 16 -8.10 -18.28 -2.75
N ALA A 17 -7.59 -19.48 -3.02
CA ALA A 17 -7.82 -20.65 -2.18
C ALA A 17 -7.26 -20.45 -0.76
N ALA A 18 -8.00 -20.93 0.24
CA ALA A 18 -7.57 -20.86 1.63
C ALA A 18 -6.22 -21.59 1.82
N GLY A 19 -5.25 -20.92 2.45
CA GLY A 19 -3.90 -21.43 2.66
C GLY A 19 -2.85 -20.92 1.67
N THR A 20 -3.25 -20.15 0.65
CA THR A 20 -2.30 -19.53 -0.29
C THR A 20 -1.96 -18.11 0.16
N LYS A 21 -0.67 -17.77 0.20
CA LYS A 21 -0.23 -16.40 0.45
C LYS A 21 -0.30 -15.56 -0.82
N GLY A 22 -0.80 -14.34 -0.69
CA GLY A 22 -0.75 -13.33 -1.74
C GLY A 22 0.42 -12.37 -1.54
N ILE A 23 0.82 -11.68 -2.60
CA ILE A 23 1.75 -10.55 -2.54
C ILE A 23 1.01 -9.30 -2.99
N ILE A 24 1.04 -8.29 -2.13
CA ILE A 24 0.57 -6.94 -2.40
C ILE A 24 1.81 -6.13 -2.76
N GLU A 25 1.90 -5.71 -4.03
CA GLU A 25 2.89 -4.74 -4.47
C GLU A 25 2.23 -3.36 -4.61
N VAL A 26 2.82 -2.37 -3.93
CA VAL A 26 2.36 -1.00 -3.97
C VAL A 26 3.42 -0.14 -4.64
N HIS A 27 3.03 0.54 -5.71
CA HIS A 27 3.80 1.64 -6.31
C HIS A 27 3.16 2.97 -5.94
N THR A 28 3.99 3.83 -5.36
CA THR A 28 3.62 5.20 -5.02
C THR A 28 4.33 6.15 -5.96
N VAL A 29 3.54 6.96 -6.66
CA VAL A 29 4.03 7.96 -7.60
C VAL A 29 3.44 9.32 -7.29
N ASP A 30 4.23 10.36 -7.52
CA ASP A 30 3.78 11.74 -7.42
C ASP A 30 2.69 11.99 -8.46
N SER A 31 1.59 12.59 -8.01
CA SER A 31 0.39 12.72 -8.83
C SER A 31 0.54 13.68 -10.01
N ILE A 32 1.51 14.58 -9.94
CA ILE A 32 1.74 15.66 -10.90
C ILE A 32 2.82 15.26 -11.89
N THR A 33 3.91 14.69 -11.39
CA THR A 33 5.12 14.39 -12.17
C THR A 33 5.18 12.93 -12.64
N GLY A 34 4.41 12.04 -12.03
CA GLY A 34 4.46 10.60 -12.27
C GLY A 34 5.75 9.92 -11.77
N GLN A 35 6.62 10.65 -11.05
CA GLN A 35 7.88 10.13 -10.53
C GLN A 35 7.65 9.28 -9.27
N PRO A 36 8.48 8.26 -9.02
CA PRO A 36 8.39 7.46 -7.81
C PRO A 36 8.66 8.28 -6.54
N VAL A 37 7.89 8.02 -5.47
CA VAL A 37 8.05 8.71 -4.18
C VAL A 37 8.61 7.75 -3.13
N GLN A 38 9.84 8.02 -2.70
CA GLN A 38 10.51 7.29 -1.63
C GLN A 38 10.03 7.75 -0.24
N GLY A 39 10.05 6.82 0.73
CA GLY A 39 9.86 7.15 2.14
C GLY A 39 8.41 7.22 2.58
N VAL A 40 7.46 6.86 1.71
CA VAL A 40 6.04 6.87 2.02
C VAL A 40 5.74 5.72 2.99
N ASN A 41 5.22 6.07 4.17
CA ASN A 41 4.81 5.09 5.18
C ASN A 41 3.37 4.64 4.92
N ILE A 42 3.22 3.33 4.76
CA ILE A 42 1.97 2.66 4.39
C ILE A 42 1.64 1.67 5.50
N GLN A 43 0.48 1.88 6.12
CA GLN A 43 -0.07 1.00 7.14
C GLN A 43 -1.01 0.01 6.48
N ILE A 44 -0.66 -1.26 6.49
CA ILE A 44 -1.44 -2.37 5.94
C ILE A 44 -2.16 -3.08 7.09
N SER A 45 -3.49 -3.20 7.00
CA SER A 45 -4.32 -3.84 8.02
C SER A 45 -5.24 -4.88 7.39
N ASN A 46 -5.19 -6.12 7.90
CA ASN A 46 -6.14 -7.19 7.61
C ASN A 46 -6.72 -7.68 8.94
N SER A 47 -7.78 -7.02 9.41
CA SER A 47 -8.47 -7.30 10.69
C SER A 47 -7.67 -7.12 12.00
N ALA A 48 -6.43 -6.60 11.91
CA ALA A 48 -5.38 -6.50 12.94
C ALA A 48 -4.52 -7.77 13.08
N PRO A 49 -3.18 -7.65 13.19
CA PRO A 49 -2.36 -6.45 13.44
C PRO A 49 -2.08 -5.56 12.21
N ILE A 50 -1.74 -4.28 12.48
CA ILE A 50 -1.29 -3.33 11.46
C ILE A 50 0.20 -3.54 11.18
N THR A 51 0.56 -3.68 9.91
CA THR A 51 1.95 -3.74 9.45
C THR A 51 2.32 -2.42 8.78
N ASN A 52 3.44 -1.82 9.17
CA ASN A 52 3.96 -0.62 8.51
C ASN A 52 5.03 -1.02 7.51
N VAL A 53 4.91 -0.52 6.28
CA VAL A 53 5.92 -0.67 5.23
C VAL A 53 6.25 0.70 4.65
N THR A 54 7.50 0.85 4.21
CA THR A 54 7.99 2.12 3.64
C THR A 54 8.40 1.89 2.18
N THR A 55 8.11 2.86 1.31
CA THR A 55 8.54 2.80 -0.09
C THR A 55 10.05 3.01 -0.24
N ASN A 56 10.66 2.22 -1.12
CA ASN A 56 12.09 2.34 -1.47
C ASN A 56 12.35 3.50 -2.46
N GLN A 57 13.58 3.63 -2.96
CA GLN A 57 13.99 4.66 -3.94
C GLN A 57 13.19 4.62 -5.25
N GLU A 58 12.62 3.47 -5.60
CA GLU A 58 11.77 3.30 -6.78
C GLU A 58 10.28 3.55 -6.47
N GLY A 59 9.95 4.03 -5.26
CA GLY A 59 8.56 4.26 -4.83
C GLY A 59 7.78 2.98 -4.58
N LYS A 60 8.47 1.85 -4.42
CA LYS A 60 7.85 0.51 -4.32
C LYS A 60 7.92 -0.03 -2.91
N THR A 61 6.94 -0.83 -2.56
CA THR A 61 7.00 -1.71 -1.39
C THR A 61 6.18 -2.97 -1.62
N GLN A 62 6.50 -4.04 -0.90
CA GLN A 62 5.84 -5.32 -1.02
C GLN A 62 5.44 -5.84 0.36
N TYR A 63 4.27 -6.47 0.42
CA TYR A 63 3.77 -7.13 1.60
C TYR A 63 3.20 -8.49 1.22
N SER A 64 3.62 -9.54 1.92
CA SER A 64 3.06 -10.88 1.78
C SER A 64 2.13 -11.16 2.95
N GLY A 65 0.91 -11.61 2.64
CA GLY A 65 -0.09 -11.96 3.65
C GLY A 65 -1.08 -12.99 3.14
N ASP A 66 -1.90 -13.49 4.05
CA ASP A 66 -2.93 -14.48 3.73
C ASP A 66 -4.09 -13.86 2.93
N VAL A 67 -4.92 -14.72 2.33
CA VAL A 67 -6.17 -14.29 1.68
C VAL A 67 -7.04 -13.53 2.68
N GLY A 68 -7.57 -12.37 2.28
CA GLY A 68 -8.35 -11.53 3.18
C GLY A 68 -8.61 -10.13 2.65
N ALA A 69 -9.30 -9.34 3.48
CA ALA A 69 -9.59 -7.94 3.19
C ALA A 69 -8.49 -7.05 3.79
N TYR A 70 -7.86 -6.24 2.96
CA TYR A 70 -6.78 -5.35 3.35
C TYR A 70 -7.20 -3.89 3.24
N THR A 71 -6.80 -3.11 4.24
CA THR A 71 -6.89 -1.66 4.26
C THR A 71 -5.47 -1.09 4.29
N LEU A 72 -5.15 -0.23 3.34
CA LEU A 72 -3.92 0.53 3.27
C LEU A 72 -4.20 1.97 3.66
N SER A 73 -3.48 2.47 4.66
CA SER A 73 -3.55 3.87 5.10
C SER A 73 -2.18 4.53 4.92
N PHE A 74 -2.15 5.66 4.22
CA PHE A 74 -0.91 6.38 3.91
C PHE A 74 -0.74 7.55 4.87
N VAL A 75 0.36 7.57 5.63
CA VAL A 75 0.57 8.56 6.69
C VAL A 75 1.42 9.72 6.16
N GLY A 76 0.87 10.94 6.20
CA GLY A 76 1.65 12.18 6.02
C GLY A 76 1.82 12.68 4.58
N TYR A 77 1.09 12.17 3.60
CA TYR A 77 1.19 12.61 2.21
C TYR A 77 -0.18 12.98 1.61
N LEU A 78 -0.27 14.17 1.00
CA LEU A 78 -1.53 14.74 0.49
C LEU A 78 -1.71 14.55 -1.04
N ASP A 79 -0.62 14.48 -1.81
CA ASP A 79 -0.64 14.66 -3.27
C ASP A 79 0.02 13.50 -4.06
N ILE A 80 -0.20 12.26 -3.63
CA ILE A 80 0.34 11.05 -4.30
C ILE A 80 -0.78 10.19 -4.88
N PHE A 81 -0.54 9.68 -6.09
CA PHE A 81 -1.36 8.64 -6.70
C PHE A 81 -0.73 7.28 -6.46
N PHE A 82 -1.59 6.27 -6.28
CA PHE A 82 -1.16 4.90 -6.02
C PHE A 82 -1.60 4.00 -7.16
N LYS A 83 -0.70 3.12 -7.57
CA LYS A 83 -1.04 1.96 -8.39
C LYS A 83 -0.74 0.72 -7.57
N VAL A 84 -1.79 0.00 -7.20
CA VAL A 84 -1.66 -1.32 -6.58
C VAL A 84 -1.62 -2.35 -7.68
N TYR A 85 -0.51 -3.07 -7.78
CA TYR A 85 -0.37 -4.18 -8.69
C TYR A 85 -0.74 -5.46 -7.95
N ARG A 86 -1.75 -6.18 -8.47
CA ARG A 86 -2.05 -7.53 -8.00
C ARG A 86 -0.94 -8.44 -8.52
N SER A 87 -0.24 -9.13 -7.62
CA SER A 87 0.72 -10.16 -8.01
C SER A 87 0.22 -11.56 -7.63
N TYR A 88 0.60 -12.52 -8.47
CA TYR A 88 0.02 -13.84 -8.61
C TYR A 88 0.31 -14.75 -7.41
N PHE A 89 -0.60 -15.69 -7.18
CA PHE A 89 -0.46 -16.81 -6.26
C PHE A 89 0.49 -17.85 -6.88
N ASN A 90 1.48 -18.32 -6.10
CA ASN A 90 2.34 -19.45 -6.46
C ASN A 90 1.73 -20.76 -5.91
#